data_AF-A0A0P4WAG8-F1
#
_entry.id   AF-A0A0P4WAG8-F1
#
_cell.length_a   1.000
_cell.length_b   1.000
_cell.length_c   1.000
_cell.angle_alpha   90.00
_cell.angle_beta   90.00
_cell.angle_gamma   90.00
#
_symmetry.space_group_name_H-M   'P 1'
#
loop_
_entity.id
_entity.type
_entity.pdbx_description
1 polymer ?
#
loop_
_entity_poly.entity_id
_entity_poly.type
_entity_poly.pdbx_seq_one_letter_code
_entity_poly.pdbx_strand_id
1 'polypeptide(L)'
;MDLEKAFETANASAILFIFQGSLSRTGTFENGTPQGSILSPFLFNVLVENIASLNIRGTKILVYADDIAIISTGPSYERRAREAAEAVAMTCQELGLKINTDKTRAMHLGSRLQLP
;
A
#
# COMPACT_ATOMS: atom_id res chain seq x y z
N MET A 1 4.10 -5.31 5.19
CA MET A 1 4.82 -5.05 3.94
C MET A 1 5.30 -3.61 4.04
N ASP A 2 6.49 -3.33 3.56
CA ASP A 2 7.15 -2.01 3.64
C ASP A 2 7.47 -1.57 2.21
N LEU A 3 7.22 -0.31 1.88
CA LEU A 3 7.54 0.26 0.58
C LEU A 3 8.95 0.90 0.59
N GLU A 4 9.79 0.56 -0.39
CA GLU A 4 11.09 1.21 -0.56
C GLU A 4 10.91 2.64 -1.03
N LYS A 5 11.44 3.59 -0.26
CA LYS A 5 11.62 4.99 -0.67
C LYS A 5 10.40 5.55 -1.42
N ALA A 6 9.22 5.39 -0.83
CA ALA A 6 7.95 5.51 -1.53
C ALA A 6 7.74 6.87 -2.23
N PHE A 7 8.36 7.94 -1.73
CA PHE A 7 8.35 9.28 -2.34
C PHE A 7 9.30 9.47 -3.53
N GLU A 8 10.32 8.62 -3.69
CA GLU A 8 11.28 8.64 -4.79
C GLU A 8 10.81 7.74 -5.95
N THR A 9 10.10 6.65 -5.65
CA THR A 9 9.71 5.63 -6.64
C THR A 9 8.31 5.82 -7.22
N ALA A 10 7.42 6.53 -6.52
CA ALA A 10 6.03 6.74 -6.98
C ALA A 10 5.98 7.31 -8.40
N ASN A 11 5.23 6.66 -9.30
CA ASN A 11 5.03 7.17 -10.64
C ASN A 11 4.12 8.40 -10.58
N ALA A 12 4.69 9.58 -10.84
CA ALA A 12 3.93 10.83 -10.85
C ALA A 12 2.80 10.86 -11.89
N SER A 13 2.90 10.06 -12.96
CA SER A 13 1.83 9.90 -13.96
C SER A 13 0.61 9.16 -13.40
N ALA A 14 0.75 8.47 -12.25
CA ALA A 14 -0.33 7.77 -11.56
C ALA A 14 -1.07 8.65 -10.55
N ILE A 15 -0.62 9.90 -10.29
CA ILE A 15 -1.24 10.81 -9.32
C ILE A 15 -2.24 11.73 -10.03
N LEU A 16 -3.37 11.16 -10.44
CA LEU A 16 -4.56 11.91 -10.87
C LEU A 16 -5.48 12.11 -9.67
N PHE A 17 -5.82 13.35 -9.34
CA PHE A 17 -6.70 13.67 -8.23
C PHE A 17 -7.69 14.76 -8.61
N ILE A 18 -8.87 14.73 -7.98
CA ILE A 18 -9.90 15.77 -8.14
C ILE A 18 -9.85 16.67 -6.91
N PHE A 19 -9.66 17.97 -7.12
CA PHE A 19 -9.72 18.98 -6.08
C PHE A 19 -10.77 20.02 -6.46
N GLN A 20 -11.79 20.20 -5.61
CA GLN A 20 -12.91 21.13 -5.85
C GLN A 20 -13.58 20.94 -7.23
N GLY A 21 -13.76 19.69 -7.66
CA GLY A 21 -14.36 19.36 -8.96
C GLY A 21 -13.45 19.54 -10.16
N SER A 22 -12.20 19.97 -9.97
CA SER A 22 -11.19 20.08 -11.02
C SER A 22 -10.23 18.90 -10.96
N LEU A 23 -10.05 18.20 -12.09
CA LEU A 23 -9.07 17.14 -12.23
C LEU A 23 -7.66 17.74 -12.42
N SER A 24 -6.68 17.21 -11.68
CA SER A 24 -5.28 17.57 -11.88
C SER A 24 -4.80 17.18 -13.29
N ARG A 25 -3.85 17.93 -13.85
CA ARG A 25 -3.16 17.52 -15.08
C ARG A 25 -2.05 16.54 -14.73
N THR A 26 -1.87 15.52 -15.57
CA THR A 26 -0.70 14.64 -15.46
C THR A 26 0.56 15.43 -15.80
N GLY A 27 1.60 15.24 -14.99
CA GLY A 27 2.94 15.78 -15.22
C GLY A 27 3.96 14.69 -14.96
N THR A 28 4.94 14.56 -15.85
CA THR A 28 6.06 13.65 -15.65
C THR A 28 7.06 14.29 -14.70
N PHE A 29 7.20 13.72 -13.50
CA PHE A 29 8.32 14.01 -12.61
C PHE A 29 9.28 12.83 -12.68
N GLU A 30 10.53 13.09 -13.07
CA GLU A 30 11.53 12.04 -13.31
C GLU A 30 12.05 11.40 -12.00
N ASN A 31 11.82 12.02 -10.83
CA ASN A 31 12.42 11.61 -9.54
C ASN A 31 11.45 11.74 -8.35
N GLY A 32 10.21 11.28 -8.49
CA GLY A 32 9.23 11.35 -7.41
C GLY A 32 8.86 12.78 -7.00
N THR A 33 8.34 12.98 -5.80
CA THR A 33 8.03 14.33 -5.30
C THR A 33 9.26 14.98 -4.66
N PRO A 34 9.47 16.30 -4.76
CA PRO A 34 10.54 16.98 -4.03
C PRO A 34 10.44 16.68 -2.52
N GLN A 35 11.46 16.03 -1.95
CA GLN A 35 11.53 15.85 -0.49
C GLN A 35 11.49 17.24 0.17
N GLY A 36 10.55 17.43 1.10
CA GLY A 36 10.34 18.70 1.78
C GLY A 36 9.16 19.54 1.24
N SER A 37 8.44 19.08 0.23
CA SER A 37 7.14 19.68 -0.12
C SER A 37 6.08 19.32 0.92
N ILE A 38 5.37 20.32 1.43
CA ILE A 38 4.23 20.14 2.34
C ILE A 38 3.09 19.31 1.73
N LEU A 39 3.05 19.19 0.40
CA LEU A 39 2.03 18.42 -0.33
C LEU A 39 2.42 16.96 -0.54
N SER A 40 3.70 16.59 -0.41
CA SER A 40 4.15 15.22 -0.65
C SER A 40 3.41 14.19 0.20
N PRO A 41 3.25 14.36 1.54
CA PRO A 41 2.52 13.41 2.37
C PRO A 41 1.05 13.27 1.96
N PHE A 42 0.40 14.37 1.54
CA PHE A 42 -0.97 14.35 1.08
C PHE A 42 -1.12 13.57 -0.24
N LEU A 43 -0.29 13.89 -1.23
CA LEU A 43 -0.31 13.20 -2.53
C LEU A 43 0.02 11.72 -2.39
N PHE A 44 0.93 11.38 -1.49
CA PHE A 44 1.25 10.00 -1.18
C PHE A 44 0.06 9.26 -0.56
N ASN A 45 -0.65 9.88 0.39
CA ASN A 45 -1.87 9.29 0.95
C ASN A 45 -2.95 9.07 -0.14
N VAL A 46 -3.10 9.99 -1.09
CA VAL A 46 -4.02 9.82 -2.23
C VAL A 46 -3.59 8.66 -3.13
N LEU A 47 -2.29 8.49 -3.38
CA LEU A 47 -1.75 7.41 -4.20
C LEU A 47 -2.04 6.04 -3.56
N VAL A 48 -1.73 5.88 -2.26
CA VAL A 48 -1.88 4.60 -1.55
C VAL A 48 -3.33 4.23 -1.23
N GLU A 49 -4.28 5.16 -1.40
CA GLU A 49 -5.72 4.84 -1.33
C GLU A 49 -6.13 3.77 -2.36
N ASN A 50 -5.47 3.71 -3.53
CA ASN A 50 -5.68 2.65 -4.50
C ASN A 50 -5.31 1.26 -3.95
N ILE A 51 -4.36 1.19 -3.01
CA ILE A 51 -3.99 -0.04 -2.31
C ILE A 51 -4.98 -0.32 -1.17
N ALA A 52 -5.31 0.70 -0.38
CA ALA A 52 -6.21 0.58 0.77
C ALA A 52 -7.65 0.17 0.38
N SER A 53 -8.10 0.59 -0.81
CA SER A 53 -9.43 0.28 -1.34
C SER A 53 -9.57 -1.12 -1.95
N LEU A 54 -8.48 -1.90 -2.06
CA LEU A 54 -8.54 -3.29 -2.52
C LEU A 54 -9.44 -4.13 -1.62
N ASN A 55 -10.44 -4.77 -2.24
CA ASN A 55 -11.41 -5.58 -1.52
C ASN A 55 -11.21 -7.08 -1.79
N ILE A 56 -10.38 -7.72 -0.97
CA ILE A 56 -10.15 -9.16 -1.00
C ILE A 56 -10.96 -9.83 0.12
N ARG A 57 -11.89 -10.71 -0.24
CA ARG A 57 -12.84 -11.33 0.69
C ARG A 57 -12.12 -12.02 1.86
N GLY A 58 -12.51 -11.68 3.09
CA GLY A 58 -11.97 -12.30 4.31
C GLY A 58 -10.56 -11.80 4.67
N THR A 59 -10.19 -10.63 4.15
CA THR A 59 -8.98 -9.91 4.56
C THR A 59 -9.33 -8.47 4.93
N LYS A 60 -8.44 -7.82 5.66
CA LYS A 60 -8.41 -6.37 5.84
C LYS A 60 -7.04 -5.87 5.40
N ILE A 61 -7.02 -4.84 4.57
CA ILE A 61 -5.81 -4.14 4.15
C ILE A 61 -5.80 -2.81 4.90
N LEU A 62 -4.72 -2.53 5.60
CA LEU A 62 -4.48 -1.28 6.32
C LEU A 62 -3.22 -0.66 5.75
N VAL A 63 -3.25 0.63 5.48
CA VAL A 63 -2.11 1.38 4.95
C VAL A 63 -1.88 2.61 5.82
N TYR A 64 -0.63 2.85 6.19
CA TYR A 64 -0.21 4.04 6.90
C TYR A 64 1.19 4.43 6.44
N ALA A 65 1.31 5.57 5.74
CA ALA A 65 2.55 5.93 5.07
C ALA A 65 3.07 4.73 4.22
N ASP A 66 4.36 4.39 4.34
CA ASP A 66 5.01 3.30 3.64
C ASP A 66 4.73 1.89 4.22
N ASP A 67 4.01 1.80 5.34
CA ASP A 67 3.60 0.54 5.95
C ASP A 67 2.25 0.04 5.41
N ILE A 68 2.23 -1.22 4.99
CA ILE A 68 1.01 -1.93 4.58
C ILE A 68 0.85 -3.20 5.42
N ALA A 69 -0.30 -3.34 6.09
CA ALA A 69 -0.66 -4.53 6.85
C ALA A 69 -1.83 -5.26 6.20
N ILE A 70 -1.67 -6.58 6.02
CA ILE A 70 -2.71 -7.49 5.52
C ILE A 70 -3.09 -8.42 6.66
N ILE A 71 -4.36 -8.39 7.04
CA ILE A 71 -4.90 -9.20 8.14
C ILE A 71 -5.89 -10.18 7.55
N SER A 72 -5.68 -11.48 7.74
CA SER A 72 -6.67 -12.52 7.46
C SER A 72 -6.85 -13.43 8.67
N THR A 73 -8.09 -13.87 8.91
CA THR A 73 -8.47 -14.69 10.06
C THR A 73 -9.32 -15.89 9.63
N GLY A 74 -9.40 -16.95 10.43
CA GLY A 74 -10.21 -18.14 10.16
C GLY A 74 -9.52 -19.22 9.31
N PRO A 75 -10.17 -20.34 8.98
CA PRO A 75 -9.50 -21.58 8.54
C PRO A 75 -8.69 -21.50 7.24
N SER A 76 -8.91 -20.48 6.41
CA SER A 76 -8.19 -20.26 5.15
C SER A 76 -7.38 -18.97 5.16
N TYR A 77 -6.94 -18.52 6.34
CA TYR A 77 -6.23 -17.25 6.49
C TYR A 77 -4.97 -17.19 5.61
N GLU A 78 -4.19 -18.27 5.51
CA GLU A 78 -2.95 -18.28 4.72
C GLU A 78 -3.20 -18.05 3.24
N ARG A 79 -4.15 -18.79 2.67
CA ARG A 79 -4.49 -18.68 1.25
C ARG A 79 -4.97 -17.26 0.93
N ARG A 80 -5.88 -16.71 1.76
CA ARG A 80 -6.40 -15.36 1.59
C ARG A 80 -5.35 -14.28 1.80
N ALA A 81 -4.46 -14.44 2.79
CA ALA A 81 -3.37 -13.51 3.02
C ALA A 81 -2.40 -13.48 1.83
N ARG A 82 -2.13 -14.64 1.22
CA ARG A 82 -1.33 -14.73 -0.01
C ARG A 82 -2.03 -14.07 -1.21
N GLU A 83 -3.31 -14.40 -1.45
CA GLU A 83 -4.11 -13.77 -2.52
C GLU A 83 -4.13 -12.23 -2.37
N ALA A 84 -4.31 -11.72 -1.15
CA ALA A 84 -4.26 -10.29 -0.87
C ALA A 84 -2.86 -9.69 -1.05
N ALA A 85 -1.80 -10.39 -0.63
CA ALA A 85 -0.43 -9.92 -0.80
C ALA A 85 -0.03 -9.83 -2.28
N GLU A 86 -0.48 -10.78 -3.10
CA GLU A 86 -0.29 -10.75 -4.56
C GLU A 86 -1.04 -9.56 -5.19
N ALA A 87 -2.30 -9.33 -4.81
CA ALA A 87 -3.06 -8.18 -5.28
C ALA A 87 -2.40 -6.85 -4.91
N VAL A 88 -1.98 -6.69 -3.64
CA VAL A 88 -1.24 -5.51 -3.18
C VAL A 88 0.06 -5.33 -3.95
N ALA A 89 0.81 -6.41 -4.20
CA ALA A 89 2.06 -6.34 -4.94
C ALA A 89 1.86 -5.89 -6.41
N MET A 90 0.83 -6.41 -7.08
CA MET A 90 0.47 -5.98 -8.43
C MET A 90 0.08 -4.50 -8.46
N THR A 91 -0.78 -4.04 -7.54
CA THR A 91 -1.15 -2.62 -7.46
C THR A 91 0.05 -1.74 -7.15
N CYS A 92 0.97 -2.15 -6.26
CA CYS A 92 2.21 -1.41 -6.03
C CYS A 92 3.01 -1.25 -7.33
N GLN A 93 3.17 -2.34 -8.09
CA GLN A 93 3.87 -2.32 -9.38
C GLN A 93 3.21 -1.35 -10.39
N GLU A 94 1.88 -1.36 -10.50
CA GLU A 94 1.12 -0.45 -11.37
C GLU A 94 1.31 1.03 -10.97
N LEU A 95 1.42 1.32 -9.67
CA LEU A 95 1.67 2.65 -9.12
C LEU A 95 3.15 3.07 -9.17
N GLY A 96 4.06 2.19 -9.62
CA GLY A 96 5.51 2.39 -9.58
C GLY A 96 6.12 2.28 -8.18
N LEU A 97 5.37 1.80 -7.19
CA LEU A 97 5.85 1.60 -5.82
C LEU A 97 6.63 0.29 -5.73
N LYS A 98 7.82 0.34 -5.12
CA LYS A 98 8.65 -0.84 -4.91
C LYS A 98 8.45 -1.37 -3.49
N ILE A 99 8.25 -2.69 -3.36
CA ILE A 99 8.15 -3.34 -2.05
C ILE A 99 9.55 -3.73 -1.55
N ASN A 100 9.83 -3.42 -0.29
CA ASN A 100 11.03 -3.87 0.42
C ASN A 100 10.82 -5.32 0.89
N THR A 101 11.39 -6.28 0.17
CA THR A 101 11.28 -7.70 0.52
C THR A 101 12.00 -8.03 1.82
N ASP A 102 13.12 -7.36 2.10
CA ASP A 102 13.95 -7.61 3.27
C ASP A 102 13.29 -7.17 4.57
N LYS A 103 12.35 -6.22 4.51
CA LYS A 103 11.54 -5.78 5.65
C LYS A 103 10.13 -6.38 5.67
N THR A 104 9.69 -6.98 4.57
CA THR A 104 8.37 -7.62 4.51
C THR A 104 8.36 -8.91 5.33
N ARG A 105 7.35 -9.06 6.20
CA ARG A 105 7.20 -10.20 7.11
C ARG A 105 5.77 -10.73 7.07
N ALA A 106 5.63 -12.05 7.19
CA ALA A 106 4.37 -12.72 7.48
C ALA A 106 4.39 -13.17 8.95
N MET A 107 3.29 -12.95 9.67
CA MET A 107 3.18 -13.28 11.09
C MET A 107 1.88 -14.02 11.35
N HIS A 108 1.96 -15.11 12.13
CA HIS A 108 0.78 -15.83 12.60
C HIS A 108 0.52 -15.47 14.07
N LEU A 109 -0.65 -14.90 14.35
CA LEU A 109 -1.08 -14.54 15.70
C LEU A 109 -2.12 -15.55 16.18
N GLY A 110 -1.68 -16.52 16.99
CA GLY A 110 -2.55 -17.46 17.68
C GLY A 110 -2.72 -17.09 19.15
N SER A 111 -3.89 -17.34 19.73
CA SER A 111 -4.04 -17.31 21.19
C SER A 111 -3.33 -18.51 21.79
N ARG A 112 -2.27 -18.28 22.58
CA ARG A 112 -1.73 -19.32 23.46
C ARG A 112 -2.70 -19.46 24.63
N LEU A 113 -3.75 -20.25 24.46
CA LEU A 113 -4.48 -20.81 25.60
C LEU A 113 -3.57 -21.86 26.24
N GLN A 114 -2.73 -21.43 27.18
CA GLN A 114 -2.30 -22.34 28.25
C GLN A 114 -3.55 -22.61 29.09
N LEU A 115 -4.25 -23.71 28.78
CA LEU A 115 -5.20 -24.29 29.71
C LEU A 115 -4.39 -24.98 30.83
N PRO A 116 -4.79 -24.83 32.10
CA PRO A 116 -4.14 -25.51 33.24
C PRO A 116 -4.25 -27.02 33.15
#